data_AF-A0A2S2C0U5-F1
#
_entry.id   AF-A0A2S2C0U5-F1
#
_cell.length_a   1.000
_cell.length_b   1.000
_cell.length_c   1.000
_cell.angle_alpha   90.00
_cell.angle_beta   90.00
_cell.angle_gamma   90.00
#
_symmetry.space_group_name_H-M   'P 1'
#
loop_
_entity.id
_entity.type
_entity.pdbx_description
1 polymer ?
#
loop_
_entity_poly.entity_id
_entity_poly.type
_entity_poly.pdbx_seq_one_letter_code
_entity_poly.pdbx_strand_id
1 'polypeptide(L)'
;MTESAPHSTAVVAGAEAPPSSEVRGALRASLPVGVGLFPLGIALGVLVVQQGLSPWWALVFTSLIYAGSLEFVAVGLVTAMTPLPYIALTALLVNFRHVFYALSFPLDTIKGRPARLYSMFALTDEAYAMAVTSDRKTVSGRMIVYTQLYLHAYWIGGAGLGAIAAQWIPDNIVGMDFALTALFVVLSIEAVRAQRGLAVPLMGVTCAVVARLVDVDHMLPLAMGAFVSLLVLRYVLTRQKVAGDA
;
A
#
# COMPACT_ATOMS: atom_id res chain seq x y z
N MET A 1 -22.23 -50.83 42.17
CA MET A 1 -21.76 -49.44 42.24
C MET A 1 -21.30 -49.06 40.84
N THR A 2 -21.79 -47.91 40.39
CA THR A 2 -22.03 -47.47 39.01
C THR A 2 -20.77 -47.18 38.18
N GLU A 3 -20.91 -47.43 36.87
CA GLU A 3 -20.07 -46.99 35.76
C GLU A 3 -19.56 -45.54 35.89
N SER A 4 -18.25 -45.36 35.66
CA SER A 4 -17.64 -44.05 35.43
C SER A 4 -17.65 -43.74 33.94
N ALA A 5 -18.54 -42.85 33.50
CA ALA A 5 -18.52 -42.28 32.16
C ALA A 5 -17.32 -41.32 31.97
N PRO A 6 -16.68 -41.27 30.79
CA PRO A 6 -15.66 -40.28 30.49
C PRO A 6 -16.31 -38.93 30.14
N HIS A 7 -15.81 -37.85 30.77
CA HIS A 7 -16.19 -36.49 30.45
C HIS A 7 -15.84 -36.13 29.00
N SER A 8 -16.87 -35.96 28.18
CA SER A 8 -16.79 -35.36 26.85
C SER A 8 -16.56 -33.85 26.99
N THR A 9 -15.32 -33.40 26.83
CA THR A 9 -15.01 -31.99 26.56
C THR A 9 -15.20 -31.73 25.08
N ALA A 10 -16.44 -31.41 24.72
CA ALA A 10 -16.75 -30.83 23.42
C ALA A 10 -15.94 -29.53 23.27
N VAL A 11 -14.94 -29.57 22.40
CA VAL A 11 -14.32 -28.37 21.83
C VAL A 11 -15.44 -27.58 21.18
N VAL A 12 -15.85 -26.48 21.82
CA VAL A 12 -16.79 -25.52 21.24
C VAL A 12 -16.10 -24.96 20.00
N ALA A 13 -16.42 -25.54 18.84
CA ALA A 13 -16.11 -24.98 17.55
C ALA A 13 -16.65 -23.54 17.54
N GLY A 14 -15.76 -22.56 17.35
CA GLY A 14 -16.12 -21.15 17.31
C GLY A 14 -17.23 -20.94 16.29
N ALA A 15 -18.42 -20.56 16.77
CA ALA A 15 -19.53 -20.23 15.91
C ALA A 15 -19.09 -19.07 14.99
N GLU A 16 -18.99 -19.32 13.68
CA GLU A 16 -18.79 -18.27 12.70
C GLU A 16 -19.89 -17.22 12.90
N ALA A 17 -19.50 -15.97 13.14
CA ALA A 17 -20.44 -14.88 13.36
C ALA A 17 -21.32 -14.67 12.10
N PRO A 18 -22.58 -14.24 12.25
CA PRO A 18 -23.46 -14.04 11.09
C PRO A 18 -22.86 -13.00 10.12
N PRO A 19 -23.04 -13.15 8.79
CA PRO A 19 -22.38 -12.32 7.78
C PRO A 19 -22.54 -10.80 7.99
N SER A 20 -23.72 -10.37 8.45
CA SER A 20 -24.01 -8.95 8.73
C SER A 20 -23.17 -8.37 9.89
N SER A 21 -22.78 -9.20 10.85
CA SER A 21 -21.93 -8.79 11.97
C SER A 21 -20.47 -8.63 11.54
N GLU A 22 -19.99 -9.49 10.64
CA GLU A 22 -18.64 -9.41 10.08
C GLU A 22 -18.49 -8.17 9.19
N VAL A 23 -19.50 -7.85 8.36
CA VAL A 23 -19.52 -6.65 7.53
C VAL A 23 -19.45 -5.38 8.39
N ARG A 24 -20.28 -5.28 9.43
CA ARG A 24 -20.27 -4.13 10.34
C ARG A 24 -18.99 -4.06 11.16
N GLY A 25 -18.44 -5.21 11.55
CA GLY A 25 -17.16 -5.31 12.25
C GLY A 25 -16.01 -4.80 11.38
N ALA A 26 -15.95 -5.26 10.13
CA ALA A 26 -14.96 -4.84 9.14
C ALA A 26 -15.02 -3.33 8.89
N LEU A 27 -16.23 -2.76 8.72
CA LEU A 27 -16.43 -1.32 8.54
C LEU A 27 -15.89 -0.53 9.73
N ARG A 28 -16.24 -0.93 10.96
CA ARG A 28 -15.76 -0.25 12.18
C ARG A 28 -14.25 -0.30 12.32
N ALA A 29 -13.65 -1.45 11.99
CA ALA A 29 -12.21 -1.62 12.04
C ALA A 29 -11.48 -0.81 10.96
N SER A 30 -12.06 -0.66 9.76
CA SER A 30 -11.44 0.05 8.63
C SER A 30 -11.60 1.56 8.69
N LEU A 31 -12.59 2.10 9.42
CA LEU A 31 -12.88 3.54 9.46
C LEU A 31 -11.68 4.42 9.82
N PRO A 32 -10.89 4.15 10.89
CA PRO A 32 -9.75 4.98 11.24
C PRO A 32 -8.70 5.06 10.14
N VAL A 33 -8.48 3.95 9.44
CA VAL A 33 -7.55 3.84 8.31
C VAL A 33 -8.12 4.57 7.08
N GLY A 34 -9.43 4.44 6.84
CA GLY A 34 -10.15 5.12 5.77
C GLY A 34 -10.07 6.65 5.85
N VAL A 35 -10.02 7.21 7.06
CA VAL A 35 -9.82 8.67 7.28
C VAL A 35 -8.49 9.16 6.71
N GLY A 36 -7.45 8.32 6.67
CA GLY A 36 -6.17 8.63 6.03
C GLY A 36 -6.17 8.35 4.52
N LEU A 37 -6.71 7.19 4.11
CA LEU A 37 -6.76 6.77 2.71
C LEU A 37 -7.62 7.68 1.83
N PHE A 38 -8.76 8.13 2.33
CA PHE A 38 -9.73 8.87 1.52
C PHE A 38 -9.19 10.23 1.02
N PRO A 39 -8.60 11.11 1.88
CA PRO A 39 -7.95 12.33 1.41
C PRO A 39 -6.77 12.08 0.47
N LEU A 40 -6.01 11.01 0.69
CA LEU A 40 -4.91 10.64 -0.20
C LEU A 40 -5.45 10.20 -1.58
N GLY A 41 -6.57 9.47 -1.61
CA GLY A 41 -7.31 9.19 -2.84
C GLY A 41 -7.77 10.46 -3.55
N ILE A 42 -8.31 11.45 -2.83
CA ILE A 42 -8.66 12.77 -3.40
C ILE A 42 -7.45 13.40 -4.09
N ALA A 43 -6.29 13.40 -3.44
CA ALA A 43 -5.07 13.94 -4.02
C ALA A 43 -4.68 13.22 -5.33
N LEU A 44 -4.85 11.89 -5.40
CA LEU A 44 -4.63 11.13 -6.63
C LEU A 44 -5.61 11.53 -7.74
N GLY A 45 -6.90 11.63 -7.41
CA GLY A 45 -7.93 12.04 -8.36
C GLY A 45 -7.69 13.43 -8.95
N VAL A 46 -7.30 14.37 -8.09
CA VAL A 46 -6.89 15.72 -8.50
C VAL A 46 -5.66 15.66 -9.40
N LEU A 47 -4.63 14.91 -8.99
CA LEU A 47 -3.40 14.76 -9.77
C LEU A 47 -3.66 14.24 -11.20
N VAL A 48 -4.53 13.24 -11.35
CA VAL A 48 -4.88 12.67 -12.66
C VAL A 48 -5.39 13.75 -13.60
N VAL A 49 -6.34 14.57 -13.14
CA VAL A 49 -6.94 15.65 -13.95
C VAL A 49 -5.92 16.75 -14.23
N GLN A 50 -5.11 17.13 -13.25
CA GLN A 50 -4.04 18.12 -13.42
C GLN A 50 -2.98 17.70 -14.44
N GLN A 51 -2.74 16.40 -14.58
CA GLN A 51 -1.82 15.84 -15.56
C GLN A 51 -2.44 15.73 -16.97
N GLY A 52 -3.61 16.33 -17.19
CA GLY A 52 -4.29 16.38 -18.48
C GLY A 52 -5.05 15.09 -18.84
N LEU A 53 -5.14 14.13 -17.92
CA LEU A 53 -5.91 12.91 -18.15
C LEU A 53 -7.39 13.16 -17.87
N SER A 54 -8.26 12.47 -18.63
CA SER A 54 -9.68 12.50 -18.36
C SER A 54 -10.01 11.99 -16.94
N PRO A 55 -10.97 12.59 -16.21
CA PRO A 55 -11.30 12.26 -14.82
C PRO A 55 -11.56 10.78 -14.52
N TRP A 56 -12.12 10.03 -15.48
CA TRP A 56 -12.41 8.61 -15.32
C TRP A 56 -11.14 7.75 -15.19
N TRP A 57 -9.97 8.24 -15.64
CA TRP A 57 -8.70 7.56 -15.43
C TRP A 57 -8.38 7.39 -13.94
N ALA A 58 -8.83 8.29 -13.06
CA ALA A 58 -8.65 8.13 -11.63
C ALA A 58 -9.32 6.85 -11.10
N LEU A 59 -10.51 6.52 -11.62
CA LEU A 59 -11.21 5.28 -11.27
C LEU A 59 -10.50 4.05 -11.84
N VAL A 60 -9.93 4.16 -13.04
CA VAL A 60 -9.19 3.07 -13.67
C VAL A 60 -7.90 2.75 -12.92
N PHE A 61 -7.12 3.77 -12.55
CA PHE A 61 -5.91 3.60 -11.75
C PHE A 61 -6.24 2.94 -10.41
N THR A 62 -7.20 3.52 -9.69
CA THR A 62 -7.59 3.02 -8.36
C THR A 62 -8.23 1.65 -8.36
N SER A 63 -8.89 1.24 -9.44
CA SER A 63 -9.53 -0.09 -9.53
C SER A 63 -8.59 -1.18 -10.05
N LEU A 64 -7.63 -0.86 -10.92
CA LEU A 64 -6.77 -1.85 -11.60
C LEU A 64 -5.36 -1.94 -11.04
N ILE A 65 -4.77 -0.80 -10.65
CA ILE A 65 -3.41 -0.77 -10.11
C ILE A 65 -3.46 -1.00 -8.59
N TYR A 66 -4.32 -0.25 -7.90
CA TYR A 66 -4.57 -0.34 -6.45
C TYR A 66 -3.29 -0.61 -5.63
N ALA A 67 -2.30 0.27 -5.79
CA ALA A 67 -0.96 0.12 -5.21
C ALA A 67 -0.46 1.40 -4.51
N GLY A 68 -1.39 2.31 -4.18
CA GLY A 68 -1.14 3.50 -3.37
C GLY A 68 -0.07 4.39 -3.98
N SER A 69 1.13 4.38 -3.38
CA SER A 69 2.28 5.18 -3.83
C SER A 69 2.65 4.98 -5.30
N LEU A 70 2.49 3.78 -5.85
CA LEU A 70 2.78 3.54 -7.27
C LEU A 70 1.83 4.29 -8.19
N GLU A 71 0.57 4.51 -7.79
CA GLU A 71 -0.41 5.17 -8.65
C GLU A 71 -0.03 6.63 -8.92
N PHE A 72 0.47 7.34 -7.90
CA PHE A 72 1.00 8.70 -8.06
C PHE A 72 2.21 8.76 -9.01
N VAL A 73 3.12 7.79 -8.91
CA VAL A 73 4.26 7.67 -9.84
C VAL A 73 3.77 7.32 -11.25
N ALA A 74 2.83 6.39 -11.34
CA ALA A 74 2.33 5.86 -12.61
C ALA A 74 1.63 6.93 -13.44
N VAL A 75 0.91 7.88 -12.82
CA VAL A 75 0.32 9.00 -13.56
C VAL A 75 1.39 9.74 -14.36
N GLY A 76 2.49 10.13 -13.70
CA GLY A 76 3.59 10.82 -14.38
C GLY A 76 4.30 9.96 -15.43
N LEU A 77 4.49 8.66 -15.17
CA LEU A 77 5.12 7.75 -16.14
C LEU A 77 4.26 7.56 -17.40
N VAL A 78 2.94 7.46 -17.22
CA VAL A 78 1.97 7.29 -18.32
C VAL A 78 1.87 8.58 -19.14
N THR A 79 1.78 9.75 -18.51
CA THR A 79 1.72 11.03 -19.24
C THR A 79 3.04 11.37 -19.95
N ALA A 80 4.17 10.94 -19.40
CA ALA A 80 5.47 11.03 -20.06
C ALA A 80 5.69 9.99 -21.19
N MET A 81 4.70 9.13 -21.47
CA MET A 81 4.81 8.03 -22.45
C MET A 81 6.03 7.13 -22.22
N THR A 82 6.33 6.85 -20.95
CA THR A 82 7.48 6.05 -20.55
C THR A 82 7.39 4.63 -21.14
N PRO A 83 8.48 4.04 -21.67
CA PRO A 83 8.42 2.69 -22.21
C PRO A 83 8.05 1.64 -21.15
N LEU A 84 7.23 0.66 -21.55
CA LEU A 84 6.64 -0.34 -20.64
C LEU A 84 7.66 -1.08 -19.74
N PRO A 85 8.87 -1.48 -20.22
CA PRO A 85 9.86 -2.12 -19.36
C PRO A 85 10.28 -1.27 -18.15
N TYR A 86 10.35 0.06 -18.31
CA TYR A 86 10.71 0.97 -17.20
C TYR A 86 9.56 1.15 -16.22
N ILE A 87 8.32 1.20 -16.71
CA ILE A 87 7.14 1.20 -15.85
C ILE A 87 7.11 -0.08 -15.02
N ALA A 88 7.34 -1.24 -15.65
CA ALA A 88 7.36 -2.52 -14.96
C ALA A 88 8.47 -2.60 -13.90
N LEU A 89 9.68 -2.15 -14.23
CA LEU A 89 10.79 -2.10 -13.27
C LEU A 89 10.50 -1.15 -12.10
N THR A 90 9.96 0.03 -12.37
CA THR A 90 9.58 1.00 -11.33
C THR A 90 8.48 0.42 -10.43
N ALA A 91 7.45 -0.18 -11.02
CA ALA A 91 6.37 -0.84 -10.29
C ALA A 91 6.90 -1.93 -9.35
N LEU A 92 7.83 -2.76 -9.84
CA LEU A 92 8.48 -3.80 -9.05
C LEU A 92 9.30 -3.21 -7.89
N LEU A 93 10.12 -2.19 -8.15
CA LEU A 93 10.98 -1.58 -7.13
C LEU A 93 10.18 -0.85 -6.05
N VAL A 94 9.15 -0.08 -6.43
CA VAL A 94 8.28 0.65 -5.50
C VAL A 94 7.47 -0.32 -4.60
N ASN A 95 7.01 -1.42 -5.18
CA ASN A 95 6.17 -2.38 -4.47
C ASN A 95 6.91 -3.59 -3.92
N PHE A 96 8.24 -3.64 -3.99
CA PHE A 96 9.02 -4.79 -3.53
C PHE A 96 8.68 -5.23 -2.09
N ARG A 97 8.24 -4.30 -1.25
CA ARG A 97 7.74 -4.57 0.12
C ARG A 97 6.65 -5.66 0.18
N HIS A 98 5.82 -5.79 -0.85
CA HIS A 98 4.73 -6.76 -0.91
C HIS A 98 5.22 -8.22 -0.94
N VAL A 99 6.46 -8.47 -1.37
CA VAL A 99 7.07 -9.80 -1.32
C VAL A 99 7.13 -10.31 0.12
N PHE A 100 7.39 -9.43 1.09
CA PHE A 100 7.43 -9.81 2.50
C PHE A 100 6.02 -10.07 3.06
N TYR A 101 5.01 -9.33 2.61
CA TYR A 101 3.63 -9.55 3.03
C TYR A 101 3.13 -10.93 2.62
N ALA A 102 3.52 -11.40 1.44
CA ALA A 102 3.15 -12.72 0.94
C ALA A 102 3.61 -13.87 1.86
N LEU A 103 4.64 -13.68 2.68
CA LEU A 103 5.18 -14.72 3.57
C LEU A 103 4.38 -14.90 4.86
N SER A 104 3.66 -13.87 5.31
CA SER A 104 3.02 -13.84 6.64
C SER A 104 1.52 -13.58 6.61
N PHE A 105 0.98 -13.10 5.48
CA PHE A 105 -0.42 -12.79 5.33
C PHE A 105 -1.28 -14.07 5.45
N PRO A 106 -2.37 -14.08 6.26
CA PRO A 106 -3.13 -15.28 6.59
C PRO A 106 -4.09 -15.73 5.47
N LEU A 107 -3.55 -16.00 4.26
CA LEU A 107 -4.33 -16.44 3.08
C LEU A 107 -5.07 -17.77 3.28
N ASP A 108 -4.57 -18.61 4.18
CA ASP A 108 -5.15 -19.91 4.54
C ASP A 108 -6.53 -19.76 5.20
N THR A 109 -6.75 -18.66 5.93
CA THR A 109 -8.04 -18.35 6.57
C THR A 109 -9.13 -17.94 5.57
N ILE A 110 -8.74 -17.51 4.37
CA ILE A 110 -9.64 -17.04 3.32
C ILE A 110 -10.11 -18.21 2.46
N LYS A 111 -11.41 -18.48 2.55
CA LYS A 111 -12.09 -19.57 1.83
C LYS A 111 -12.59 -19.08 0.47
N GLY A 112 -12.41 -19.91 -0.56
CA GLY A 112 -12.88 -19.65 -1.93
C GLY A 112 -11.82 -19.00 -2.83
N ARG A 113 -11.70 -19.53 -4.05
CA ARG A 113 -10.75 -19.03 -5.07
C ARG A 113 -10.90 -17.54 -5.40
N PRO A 114 -12.11 -16.99 -5.66
CA PRO A 114 -12.22 -15.57 -6.02
C PRO A 114 -11.88 -14.65 -4.86
N ALA A 115 -12.29 -14.99 -3.62
CA ALA A 115 -11.95 -14.22 -2.44
C ALA A 115 -10.44 -14.20 -2.17
N ARG A 116 -9.76 -15.34 -2.40
CA ARG A 116 -8.31 -15.44 -2.26
C ARG A 116 -7.56 -14.63 -3.30
N LEU A 117 -7.98 -14.69 -4.57
CA LEU A 117 -7.39 -13.89 -5.65
C LEU A 117 -7.59 -12.39 -5.41
N TYR A 118 -8.80 -11.99 -5.02
CA TYR A 118 -9.08 -10.61 -4.65
C TYR A 118 -8.24 -10.18 -3.44
N SER A 119 -8.07 -11.02 -2.43
CA SER A 119 -7.27 -10.68 -1.26
C SER A 119 -5.79 -10.53 -1.57
N MET A 120 -5.24 -11.29 -2.53
CA MET A 120 -3.89 -11.11 -3.06
C MET A 120 -3.75 -9.79 -3.82
N PHE A 121 -4.76 -9.44 -4.62
CA PHE A 121 -4.80 -8.18 -5.37
C PHE A 121 -4.95 -6.97 -4.46
N ALA A 122 -5.86 -7.03 -3.49
CA ALA A 122 -6.19 -5.96 -2.56
C ALA A 122 -5.26 -5.91 -1.34
N LEU A 123 -4.03 -6.41 -1.48
CA LEU A 123 -3.04 -6.45 -0.43
C LEU A 123 -2.30 -5.11 -0.41
N THR A 124 -2.59 -4.27 0.59
CA THR A 124 -1.90 -3.01 0.85
C THR A 124 -1.24 -3.04 2.22
N ASP A 125 -0.39 -2.06 2.51
CA ASP A 125 0.28 -1.91 3.82
C ASP A 125 -0.73 -1.86 4.97
N GLU A 126 -1.85 -1.17 4.76
CA GLU A 126 -2.93 -1.00 5.73
C GLU A 126 -3.74 -2.28 5.90
N ALA A 127 -4.09 -2.94 4.79
CA ALA A 127 -4.78 -4.23 4.83
C ALA A 127 -3.92 -5.30 5.53
N TYR A 128 -2.62 -5.32 5.24
CA TYR A 128 -1.64 -6.20 5.87
C TYR A 128 -1.52 -5.90 7.36
N ALA A 129 -1.31 -4.64 7.74
CA ALA A 129 -1.17 -4.23 9.13
C ALA A 129 -2.39 -4.63 9.95
N MET A 130 -3.60 -4.38 9.43
CA MET A 130 -4.85 -4.77 10.07
C MET A 130 -5.00 -6.29 10.19
N ALA A 131 -4.66 -7.05 9.14
CA ALA A 131 -4.78 -8.51 9.16
C ALA A 131 -3.82 -9.19 10.14
N VAL A 132 -2.62 -8.62 10.34
CA VAL A 132 -1.58 -9.21 11.21
C VAL A 132 -1.69 -8.75 12.67
N THR A 133 -2.19 -7.54 12.93
CA THR A 133 -2.43 -7.06 14.31
C THR A 133 -3.73 -7.60 14.91
N SER A 134 -4.63 -8.11 14.08
CA SER A 134 -5.87 -8.75 14.52
C SER A 134 -5.62 -10.13 15.13
N ASP A 135 -6.33 -10.46 16.23
CA ASP A 135 -6.26 -11.79 16.81
C ASP A 135 -6.89 -12.82 15.85
N ARG A 136 -6.04 -13.73 15.36
CA ARG A 136 -6.40 -14.84 14.45
C ARG A 136 -7.53 -15.74 14.97
N LYS A 137 -7.76 -15.77 16.29
CA LYS A 137 -8.87 -16.53 16.89
C LYS A 137 -10.23 -15.83 16.74
N THR A 138 -10.23 -14.53 16.50
CA THR A 138 -11.44 -13.69 16.48
C THR A 138 -11.78 -13.13 15.10
N VAL A 139 -10.79 -12.96 14.23
CA VAL A 139 -11.00 -12.41 12.88
C VAL A 139 -11.07 -13.51 11.84
N SER A 140 -12.23 -13.64 11.21
CA SER A 140 -12.46 -14.59 10.12
C SER A 140 -11.87 -14.08 8.80
N GLY A 141 -11.53 -15.00 7.89
CA GLY A 141 -11.04 -14.63 6.55
C GLY A 141 -12.04 -13.79 5.75
N ARG A 142 -13.36 -13.93 6.01
CA ARG A 142 -14.39 -13.05 5.41
C ARG A 142 -14.27 -11.62 5.92
N MET A 143 -14.05 -11.43 7.22
CA MET A 143 -13.85 -10.10 7.79
C MET A 143 -12.62 -9.40 7.19
N ILE A 144 -11.53 -10.14 6.92
CA ILE A 144 -10.35 -9.62 6.21
C ILE A 144 -10.72 -9.11 4.81
N VAL A 145 -11.46 -9.92 4.04
CA VAL A 145 -11.88 -9.54 2.68
C VAL A 145 -12.83 -8.33 2.71
N TYR A 146 -13.76 -8.26 3.66
CA TYR A 146 -14.62 -7.09 3.81
C TYR A 146 -13.84 -5.84 4.18
N THR A 147 -12.85 -5.94 5.07
CA THR A 147 -11.94 -4.83 5.37
C THR A 147 -11.23 -4.36 4.11
N GLN A 148 -10.67 -5.27 3.32
CA GLN A 148 -10.02 -4.93 2.04
C GLN A 148 -10.98 -4.23 1.07
N LEU A 149 -12.23 -4.72 0.96
CA LEU A 149 -13.28 -4.08 0.17
C LEU A 149 -13.57 -2.64 0.62
N TYR A 150 -13.66 -2.40 1.93
CA TYR A 150 -13.87 -1.05 2.45
C TYR A 150 -12.70 -0.13 2.17
N LEU A 151 -11.47 -0.58 2.39
CA LEU A 151 -10.27 0.22 2.09
C LEU A 151 -10.20 0.57 0.60
N HIS A 152 -10.48 -0.40 -0.27
CA HIS A 152 -10.52 -0.20 -1.71
C HIS A 152 -11.64 0.77 -2.12
N ALA A 153 -12.82 0.67 -1.49
CA ALA A 153 -13.92 1.61 -1.72
C ALA A 153 -13.60 3.04 -1.27
N TYR A 154 -12.90 3.23 -0.14
CA TYR A 154 -12.45 4.55 0.28
C TYR A 154 -11.46 5.15 -0.70
N TRP A 155 -10.55 4.34 -1.23
CA TRP A 155 -9.56 4.77 -2.22
C TRP A 155 -10.20 5.22 -3.53
N ILE A 156 -11.06 4.36 -4.11
CA ILE A 156 -11.82 4.68 -5.34
C ILE A 156 -12.72 5.90 -5.11
N GLY A 157 -13.44 5.93 -3.99
CA GLY A 157 -14.36 7.03 -3.65
C GLY A 157 -13.62 8.36 -3.50
N GLY A 158 -12.46 8.35 -2.84
CA GLY A 158 -11.59 9.52 -2.72
C GLY A 158 -11.10 9.99 -4.07
N ALA A 159 -10.56 9.09 -4.89
CA ALA A 159 -10.05 9.43 -6.22
C ALA A 159 -11.15 9.92 -7.17
N GLY A 160 -12.33 9.30 -7.16
CA GLY A 160 -13.48 9.77 -7.91
C GLY A 160 -13.90 11.17 -7.48
N LEU A 161 -14.02 11.41 -6.16
CA LEU A 161 -14.37 12.73 -5.64
C LEU A 161 -13.33 13.79 -6.00
N GLY A 162 -12.04 13.47 -5.86
CA GLY A 162 -10.94 14.36 -6.24
C GLY A 162 -10.93 14.69 -7.73
N ALA A 163 -11.16 13.69 -8.59
CA ALA A 163 -11.22 13.89 -10.03
C ALA A 163 -12.44 14.72 -10.46
N ILE A 164 -13.58 14.62 -9.77
CA ILE A 164 -14.74 15.48 -10.00
C ILE A 164 -14.45 16.90 -9.50
N ALA A 165 -13.94 17.05 -8.27
CA ALA A 165 -13.63 18.34 -7.68
C ALA A 165 -12.59 19.12 -8.52
N ALA A 166 -11.63 18.41 -9.12
CA ALA A 166 -10.63 19.00 -9.98
C ALA A 166 -11.20 19.69 -11.24
N GLN A 167 -12.38 19.29 -11.72
CA GLN A 167 -13.02 19.93 -12.88
C GLN A 167 -13.50 21.36 -12.58
N TRP A 168 -13.67 21.71 -11.30
CA TRP A 168 -14.04 23.06 -10.88
C TRP A 168 -12.83 23.92 -10.55
N ILE A 169 -11.62 23.35 -10.60
CA ILE A 169 -10.37 24.08 -10.38
C ILE A 169 -10.02 24.80 -11.70
N PRO A 170 -9.91 26.13 -11.69
CA PRO A 170 -9.56 26.88 -12.89
C PRO A 170 -8.18 26.50 -13.45
N ASP A 171 -8.08 26.34 -14.77
CA ASP A 171 -6.84 25.98 -15.48
C ASP A 171 -5.73 27.04 -15.35
N ASN A 172 -6.07 28.25 -14.93
CA ASN A 172 -5.12 29.36 -14.79
C ASN A 172 -4.42 29.42 -13.41
N ILE A 173 -4.60 28.41 -12.55
CA ILE A 173 -3.88 28.33 -11.28
C ILE A 173 -2.42 27.95 -11.55
N VAL A 174 -1.56 28.96 -11.43
CA VAL A 174 -0.11 28.78 -11.48
C VAL A 174 0.33 27.92 -10.30
N GLY A 175 1.07 26.84 -10.58
CA GLY A 175 1.64 25.95 -9.55
C GLY A 175 0.92 24.62 -9.37
N MET A 176 -0.08 24.29 -10.19
CA MET A 176 -0.69 22.95 -10.19
C MET A 176 0.34 21.85 -10.49
N ASP A 177 1.31 22.12 -11.36
CA ASP A 177 2.42 21.19 -11.66
C ASP A 177 3.28 20.86 -10.43
N PHE A 178 3.24 21.70 -9.39
CA PHE A 178 3.94 21.46 -8.12
C PHE A 178 3.22 20.44 -7.24
N ALA A 179 1.96 20.09 -7.49
CA ALA A 179 1.17 19.20 -6.62
C ALA A 179 1.83 17.83 -6.43
N LEU A 180 2.32 17.22 -7.51
CA LEU A 180 3.04 15.94 -7.43
C LEU A 180 4.32 16.07 -6.61
N THR A 181 5.07 17.15 -6.82
CA THR A 181 6.30 17.44 -6.07
C THR A 181 6.00 17.65 -4.58
N ALA A 182 4.99 18.45 -4.26
CA ALA A 182 4.55 18.71 -2.89
C ALA A 182 4.14 17.42 -2.17
N LEU A 183 3.40 16.54 -2.85
CA LEU A 183 3.02 15.25 -2.31
C LEU A 183 4.25 14.41 -1.94
N PHE A 184 5.20 14.25 -2.86
CA PHE A 184 6.42 13.49 -2.56
C PHE A 184 7.27 14.13 -1.46
N VAL A 185 7.31 15.46 -1.37
CA VAL A 185 7.98 16.17 -0.28
C VAL A 185 7.31 15.85 1.06
N VAL A 186 5.97 15.92 1.14
CA VAL A 186 5.23 15.60 2.36
C VAL A 186 5.44 14.13 2.75
N LEU A 187 5.29 13.20 1.82
CA LEU A 187 5.55 11.77 2.05
C LEU A 187 6.98 11.51 2.50
N SER A 188 7.95 12.23 1.93
CA SER A 188 9.35 12.13 2.34
C SER A 188 9.55 12.63 3.78
N ILE A 189 8.94 13.76 4.14
CA ILE A 189 9.01 14.31 5.50
C ILE A 189 8.40 13.32 6.50
N GLU A 190 7.25 12.74 6.19
CA GLU A 190 6.61 11.72 7.03
C GLU A 190 7.47 10.47 7.19
N ALA A 191 8.07 9.99 6.08
CA ALA A 191 8.98 8.85 6.11
C ALA A 191 10.23 9.12 6.99
N VAL A 192 10.79 10.34 6.93
CA VAL A 192 11.90 10.74 7.82
C VAL A 192 11.46 10.79 9.28
N ARG A 193 10.28 11.36 9.56
CA ARG A 193 9.73 11.44 10.93
C ARG A 193 9.44 10.07 11.53
N ALA A 194 9.07 9.09 10.71
CA ALA A 194 8.80 7.73 11.14
C ALA A 194 10.08 6.93 11.48
N GLN A 195 11.24 7.34 10.98
CA GLN A 195 12.51 6.63 11.18
C GLN A 195 13.26 7.11 12.42
N ARG A 196 13.86 6.18 13.17
CA ARG A 196 14.77 6.48 14.29
C ARG A 196 16.17 6.76 13.74
N GLY A 197 16.36 7.95 13.15
CA GLY A 197 17.66 8.47 12.71
C GLY A 197 17.75 8.85 11.22
N LEU A 198 18.81 9.57 10.87
CA LEU A 198 18.98 10.18 9.54
C LEU A 198 19.76 9.31 8.52
N ALA A 199 20.32 8.18 8.93
CA ALA A 199 21.15 7.35 8.06
C ALA A 199 20.40 6.86 6.81
N VAL A 200 19.18 6.33 6.97
CA VAL A 200 18.38 5.83 5.85
C VAL A 200 17.90 6.97 4.93
N PRO A 201 17.35 8.09 5.47
CA PRO A 201 17.06 9.26 4.65
C PRO A 201 18.25 9.79 3.85
N LEU A 202 19.43 9.90 4.48
CA LEU A 202 20.65 10.39 3.82
C LEU A 202 21.10 9.46 2.71
N MET A 203 21.01 8.14 2.91
CA MET A 203 21.27 7.16 1.84
C MET A 203 20.32 7.37 0.66
N GLY A 204 19.02 7.58 0.92
CA GLY A 204 18.02 7.84 -0.13
C GLY A 204 18.33 9.10 -0.93
N VAL A 205 18.62 10.22 -0.23
CA VAL A 205 19.02 11.49 -0.86
C VAL A 205 20.29 11.31 -1.70
N THR A 206 21.28 10.60 -1.17
CA THR A 206 22.54 10.35 -1.89
C THR A 206 22.30 9.54 -3.16
N CYS A 207 21.48 8.48 -3.09
CA CYS A 207 21.11 7.68 -4.27
C CYS A 207 20.38 8.51 -5.32
N ALA A 208 19.45 9.37 -4.90
CA ALA A 208 18.73 10.25 -5.80
C ALA A 208 19.65 11.26 -6.50
N VAL A 209 20.56 11.90 -5.75
CA VAL A 209 21.54 12.85 -6.32
C VAL A 209 22.49 12.15 -7.29
N VAL A 210 23.05 10.99 -6.91
CA VAL A 210 23.96 10.24 -7.78
C VAL A 210 23.23 9.78 -9.04
N ALA A 211 22.03 9.22 -8.92
CA ALA A 211 21.23 8.81 -10.07
C ALA A 211 20.97 9.98 -11.02
N ARG A 212 20.61 11.15 -10.48
CA ARG A 212 20.36 12.37 -11.27
C ARG A 212 21.58 12.87 -12.04
N LEU A 213 22.79 12.63 -11.52
CA LEU A 213 24.06 12.99 -12.16
C LEU A 213 24.47 11.97 -13.24
N VAL A 214 24.09 10.70 -13.09
CA VAL A 214 24.40 9.63 -14.04
C VAL A 214 23.45 9.67 -15.24
N ASP A 215 22.14 9.68 -14.97
CA ASP A 215 21.11 9.65 -16.01
C ASP A 215 19.82 10.30 -15.49
N VAL A 216 19.39 11.35 -16.18
CA VAL A 216 18.22 12.14 -15.81
C VAL A 216 16.94 11.38 -16.10
N ASP A 217 16.89 10.72 -17.25
CA ASP A 217 15.68 10.08 -17.78
C ASP A 217 15.38 8.79 -17.00
N HIS A 218 16.41 8.13 -16.51
CA HIS A 218 16.32 6.88 -15.74
C HIS A 218 16.59 7.07 -14.24
N MET A 219 16.52 8.31 -13.75
CA MET A 219 16.86 8.65 -12.36
C MET A 219 16.12 7.77 -11.34
N LEU A 220 14.81 7.57 -11.51
CA LEU A 220 13.97 6.87 -10.53
C LEU A 220 14.37 5.39 -10.33
N PRO A 221 14.39 4.53 -11.36
CA PRO A 221 14.82 3.14 -11.20
C PRO A 221 16.29 3.01 -10.74
N LEU A 222 17.18 3.90 -11.20
CA LEU A 222 18.58 3.92 -10.75
C LEU A 222 18.70 4.24 -9.26
N ALA A 223 18.02 5.31 -8.81
CA ALA A 223 18.04 5.72 -7.41
C ALA A 223 17.47 4.62 -6.50
N MET A 224 16.34 4.03 -6.89
CA MET A 224 15.70 2.96 -6.12
C MET A 224 16.55 1.68 -6.10
N GLY A 225 17.10 1.27 -7.24
CA GLY A 225 17.99 0.11 -7.31
C GLY A 225 19.22 0.27 -6.41
N ALA A 226 19.91 1.42 -6.52
CA ALA A 226 21.05 1.74 -5.67
C ALA A 226 20.68 1.76 -4.18
N PHE A 227 19.55 2.38 -3.83
CA PHE A 227 19.09 2.46 -2.45
C PHE A 227 18.79 1.08 -1.86
N VAL A 228 18.09 0.21 -2.60
CA VAL A 228 17.83 -1.17 -2.19
C VAL A 228 19.14 -1.95 -2.02
N SER A 229 20.07 -1.85 -2.96
CA SER A 229 21.38 -2.50 -2.86
C SER A 229 22.16 -2.06 -1.62
N LEU A 230 22.16 -0.77 -1.30
CA LEU A 230 22.81 -0.27 -0.09
C LEU A 230 22.13 -0.74 1.19
N LEU A 231 20.79 -0.83 1.21
CA LEU A 231 20.07 -1.38 2.36
C LEU A 231 20.39 -2.87 2.58
N VAL A 232 20.46 -3.66 1.50
CA VAL A 232 20.86 -5.07 1.57
C VAL A 232 22.29 -5.20 2.08
N LEU A 233 23.23 -4.41 1.55
CA LEU A 233 24.61 -4.39 2.01
C LEU A 233 24.71 -4.02 3.49
N ARG A 234 24.02 -2.95 3.92
CA ARG A 234 23.98 -2.54 5.32
C ARG A 234 23.41 -3.64 6.23
N TYR A 235 22.37 -4.33 5.79
CA TYR A 235 21.79 -5.46 6.51
C TYR A 235 22.79 -6.61 6.68
N VAL A 236 23.47 -7.02 5.60
CA VAL A 236 24.48 -8.09 5.63
C VAL A 236 25.64 -7.74 6.56
N LEU A 237 26.18 -6.52 6.46
CA LEU A 237 27.28 -6.06 7.31
C LEU A 237 26.90 -5.98 8.79
N THR A 238 25.69 -5.50 9.09
CA THR A 238 25.20 -5.42 10.48
C THR A 238 25.00 -6.82 11.06
N ARG A 239 24.47 -7.76 10.28
CA ARG A 239 24.29 -9.15 10.70
C ARG A 239 25.62 -9.84 10.98
N GLN A 240 26.64 -9.61 10.14
CA GLN A 240 27.98 -10.16 10.35
C GLN A 240 28.62 -9.61 11.63
N LYS A 241 28.44 -8.32 11.93
CA LYS A 241 28.96 -7.71 13.15
C LYS A 241 28.34 -8.33 14.41
N VAL A 242 27.01 -8.49 14.43
CA VAL A 242 26.30 -9.14 15.55
C VAL A 242 26.69 -10.62 15.71
N ALA A 243 26.97 -11.32 14.61
CA ALA A 243 27.41 -12.72 14.66
C ALA A 243 28.90 -12.89 15.04
N GLY A 244 29.73 -11.85 14.89
CA GLY A 244 31.14 -11.86 15.31
C GLY A 244 31.36 -11.40 16.76
N ASP A 245 30.40 -10.67 17.33
CA ASP A 245 30.43 -10.19 18.72
C ASP A 245 29.74 -11.19 19.71
N ALA A 246 29.19 -12.31 19.22
CA ALA A 246 28.50 -13.37 19.98
C ALA A 246 29.33 -14.66 20.06
#